data_AF-A0A518ASJ6-F1
#
_entry.id   AF-A0A518ASJ6-F1
#
_cell.length_a   1.000
_cell.length_b   1.000
_cell.length_c   1.000
_cell.angle_alpha   90.00
_cell.angle_beta   90.00
_cell.angle_gamma   90.00
#
_symmetry.space_group_name_H-M   'P 1'
#
loop_
_entity.id
_entity.type
_entity.pdbx_description
1 polymer ?
#
loop_
_entity_poly.entity_id
_entity_poly.type
_entity_poly.pdbx_seq_one_letter_code
_entity_poly.pdbx_strand_id
1 'polypeptide(L)'
;MALFFGSHSHKQDLGKFRESRRIGVQHDDQVTHDGYRFELMSMKSNSPINAIRYHVSIYGPQKLRVGYLRDFPSASQAISAAKRWVADRQLTEKK
;
A
#
# COMPACT_ATOMS: atom_id res chain seq x y z
N MET A 1 -48.97 14.47 -5.99
CA MET A 1 -48.55 13.05 -5.85
C MET A 1 -47.86 12.66 -7.14
N ALA A 2 -46.64 12.13 -7.22
CA ALA A 2 -45.67 11.67 -6.24
C ALA A 2 -44.26 12.08 -6.70
N LEU A 3 -43.40 12.48 -5.75
CA LEU A 3 -42.00 12.78 -5.95
C LEU A 3 -41.21 11.47 -5.94
N PHE A 4 -40.61 11.08 -7.08
CA PHE A 4 -39.62 10.02 -7.11
C PHE A 4 -38.23 10.65 -7.01
N PHE A 5 -37.79 10.93 -5.79
CA PHE A 5 -36.37 11.11 -5.51
C PHE A 5 -35.72 9.73 -5.55
N GLY A 6 -35.34 9.31 -6.76
CA GLY A 6 -34.40 8.23 -6.92
C GLY A 6 -33.09 8.64 -6.29
N SER A 7 -32.91 8.31 -5.02
CA SER A 7 -31.63 8.33 -4.32
C SER A 7 -30.69 7.37 -5.05
N HIS A 8 -30.07 7.84 -6.14
CA HIS A 8 -28.91 7.23 -6.74
C HIS A 8 -27.80 7.36 -5.70
N SER A 9 -27.76 6.38 -4.81
CA SER A 9 -26.64 6.11 -3.94
C SER A 9 -25.44 5.98 -4.87
N HIS A 10 -24.64 7.05 -4.90
CA HIS A 10 -23.36 7.13 -5.55
C HIS A 10 -22.45 6.18 -4.78
N LYS A 11 -22.63 4.88 -5.00
CA LYS A 11 -21.69 3.85 -4.58
C LYS A 11 -20.41 4.17 -5.34
N GLN A 12 -19.57 5.00 -4.73
CA GLN A 12 -18.16 5.08 -5.10
C GLN A 12 -17.69 3.64 -5.12
N ASP A 13 -17.42 3.14 -6.33
CA ASP A 13 -16.78 1.86 -6.57
C ASP A 13 -15.33 1.99 -6.06
N LEU A 14 -15.19 2.00 -4.73
CA LEU A 14 -13.93 1.85 -4.04
C LEU A 14 -13.55 0.40 -4.29
N GLY A 15 -12.82 0.19 -5.39
CA GLY A 15 -12.48 -1.12 -5.93
C GLY A 15 -12.23 -2.16 -4.84
N LYS A 16 -12.82 -3.33 -4.98
CA LYS A 16 -12.70 -4.40 -3.99
C LYS A 16 -11.27 -4.92 -4.03
N PHE A 17 -10.49 -4.63 -2.99
CA PHE A 17 -9.19 -5.25 -2.76
C PHE A 17 -9.40 -6.74 -2.60
N ARG A 18 -8.96 -7.52 -3.59
CA ARG A 18 -9.36 -8.93 -3.69
C ARG A 18 -8.41 -9.86 -2.97
N GLU A 19 -7.13 -9.51 -2.89
CA GLU A 19 -6.13 -10.37 -2.27
C GLU A 19 -4.89 -9.57 -1.86
N SER A 20 -4.43 -9.80 -0.64
CA SER A 20 -3.14 -9.34 -0.14
C SER A 20 -2.19 -10.53 -0.02
N ARG A 21 -1.17 -10.61 -0.87
CA ARG A 21 -0.14 -11.66 -0.80
C ARG A 21 1.15 -11.07 -0.25
N ARG A 22 1.71 -11.69 0.81
CA ARG A 22 3.05 -11.36 1.29
C ARG A 22 4.07 -11.73 0.22
N ILE A 23 4.87 -10.77 -0.22
CA ILE A 23 5.87 -10.98 -1.30
C ILE A 23 7.26 -11.30 -0.76
N GLY A 24 7.52 -11.00 0.52
CA GLY A 24 8.78 -11.33 1.16
C GLY A 24 9.10 -10.42 2.34
N VAL A 25 10.08 -10.86 3.12
CA VAL A 25 10.65 -10.10 4.23
C VAL A 25 12.13 -9.88 3.93
N GLN A 26 12.58 -8.64 3.98
CA GLN A 26 13.99 -8.30 3.90
C GLN A 26 14.45 -7.73 5.24
N HIS A 27 15.46 -8.36 5.84
CA HIS A 27 16.10 -7.86 7.04
C HIS A 27 17.35 -7.06 6.65
N ASP A 28 17.44 -5.84 7.16
CA ASP A 28 18.67 -5.07 7.26
C ASP A 28 19.09 -5.03 8.75
N ASP A 29 20.33 -4.65 9.04
CA ASP A 29 20.94 -4.73 10.38
C ASP A 29 20.10 -4.12 11.52
N GLN A 30 19.23 -3.15 11.22
CA GLN A 30 18.40 -2.46 12.20
C GLN A 30 16.89 -2.46 11.89
N VAL A 31 16.48 -2.90 10.71
CA VAL A 31 15.09 -2.77 10.25
C VAL A 31 14.62 -4.01 9.50
N THR A 32 13.36 -4.36 9.68
CA THR A 32 12.70 -5.43 8.92
C THR A 32 11.70 -4.82 7.96
N HIS A 33 11.83 -5.14 6.67
CA HIS A 33 10.93 -4.72 5.61
C HIS A 33 9.98 -5.87 5.27
N ASP A 34 8.69 -5.67 5.39
CA ASP A 34 7.67 -6.66 5.06
C ASP A 34 6.83 -6.17 3.88
N GLY A 35 6.98 -6.84 2.73
CA GLY A 35 6.33 -6.45 1.49
C GLY A 35 4.99 -7.17 1.29
N TYR A 36 4.01 -6.41 0.82
CA TYR A 36 2.66 -6.89 0.53
C TYR A 36 2.26 -6.50 -0.90
N ARG A 37 1.70 -7.44 -1.64
CA ARG A 37 1.09 -7.23 -2.96
C ARG A 37 -0.42 -7.22 -2.81
N PHE A 38 -1.05 -6.18 -3.30
CA PHE A 38 -2.49 -6.00 -3.33
C PHE A 38 -2.99 -6.01 -4.77
N GLU A 39 -3.97 -6.86 -5.06
CA GLU A 39 -4.72 -6.78 -6.31
C GLU A 39 -5.95 -5.89 -6.10
N LEU A 40 -5.91 -4.70 -6.70
CA LEU A 40 -7.04 -3.79 -6.77
C LEU A 40 -7.85 -4.13 -8.02
N MET A 41 -9.07 -4.64 -7.84
CA MET A 41 -10.07 -4.67 -8.90
C MET A 41 -10.98 -3.47 -8.71
N SER A 42 -10.83 -2.44 -9.54
CA SER A 42 -11.75 -1.29 -9.57
C SER A 42 -12.52 -1.31 -10.89
N MET A 43 -13.82 -1.04 -10.83
CA MET A 43 -14.56 -0.79 -12.06
C MET A 43 -14.47 0.69 -12.40
N LYS A 44 -13.71 1.02 -13.44
CA LYS A 44 -13.77 2.36 -14.04
C LYS A 44 -14.52 2.26 -15.36
N SER A 45 -15.67 2.91 -15.46
CA SER A 45 -16.43 3.03 -16.71
C SER A 45 -16.69 1.69 -17.41
N ASN A 46 -17.30 0.72 -16.71
CA ASN A 46 -17.60 -0.64 -17.19
C ASN A 46 -16.40 -1.50 -17.61
N SER A 47 -15.17 -1.08 -17.35
CA SER A 47 -13.98 -1.90 -17.57
C SER A 47 -13.37 -2.30 -16.23
N PRO A 48 -13.14 -3.61 -15.98
CA PRO A 48 -12.39 -4.04 -14.80
C PRO A 48 -10.95 -3.58 -14.95
N ILE A 49 -10.54 -2.60 -14.15
CA ILE A 49 -9.14 -2.24 -14.00
C ILE A 49 -8.57 -3.14 -12.90
N ASN A 50 -7.77 -4.12 -13.33
CA ASN A 50 -6.92 -4.89 -12.44
C ASN A 50 -5.60 -4.15 -12.28
N ALA A 51 -5.38 -3.50 -11.14
CA ALA A 51 -4.13 -2.85 -10.82
C ALA A 51 -3.44 -3.59 -9.68
N ILE A 52 -2.18 -3.96 -9.88
CA ILE A 52 -1.35 -4.52 -8.81
C ILE A 52 -0.68 -3.35 -8.10
N ARG A 53 -0.86 -3.27 -6.78
CA ARG A 53 -0.20 -2.30 -5.90
C ARG A 53 0.68 -3.03 -4.90
N TYR A 54 1.81 -2.43 -4.58
CA TYR A 54 2.78 -2.99 -3.64
C TYR A 54 2.93 -2.05 -2.46
N HIS A 55 2.82 -2.58 -1.26
CA HIS A 55 2.98 -1.85 -0.01
C HIS A 55 4.12 -2.48 0.78
N VAL A 56 4.72 -1.72 1.68
CA VAL A 56 5.82 -2.20 2.52
C VAL A 56 5.66 -1.64 3.93
N SER A 57 5.63 -2.53 4.90
CA SER A 57 5.72 -2.21 6.32
C SER A 57 7.18 -2.23 6.73
N ILE A 58 7.60 -1.21 7.48
CA ILE A 58 8.96 -1.09 8.00
C ILE A 58 8.86 -1.23 9.52
N TYR A 59 9.59 -2.21 10.06
CA TYR A 59 9.67 -2.48 11.48
C TYR A 59 11.06 -2.11 11.99
N GLY A 60 11.11 -1.40 13.11
CA GLY A 60 12.35 -1.11 13.81
C GLY A 60 12.90 -2.32 14.57
N PRO A 61 14.01 -2.16 15.31
CA PRO A 61 14.67 -3.27 16.01
C PRO A 61 13.81 -3.86 17.13
N GLN A 62 12.91 -3.06 17.71
CA GLN A 62 11.93 -3.50 18.71
C GLN A 62 10.71 -4.22 18.11
N LYS A 63 10.75 -4.57 16.81
CA LYS A 63 9.62 -5.14 16.05
C LYS A 63 8.35 -4.26 16.03
N LEU A 64 8.49 -2.99 16.38
CA LEU A 64 7.43 -2.00 16.26
C LEU A 64 7.40 -1.45 14.83
N ARG A 65 6.20 -1.32 14.25
CA ARG A 65 6.04 -0.73 12.92
C ARG A 65 6.35 0.77 12.99
N VAL A 66 7.46 1.18 12.39
CA VAL A 66 7.92 2.58 12.35
C VAL A 66 7.53 3.29 11.05
N GLY A 67 7.22 2.53 9.99
CA GLY A 67 6.82 3.09 8.70
C GLY A 67 5.87 2.18 7.95
N TYR A 68 5.02 2.79 7.11
CA TYR A 68 4.16 2.08 6.19
C TYR A 68 4.06 2.87 4.88
N LEU A 69 4.56 2.30 3.80
CA LEU A 69 4.53 2.92 2.47
C LEU A 69 3.61 2.09 1.56
N ARG A 70 2.81 2.75 0.72
CA ARG A 70 1.72 2.13 -0.05
C ARG A 70 1.66 2.62 -1.49
N ASP A 71 0.82 1.96 -2.28
CA ASP A 71 0.45 2.32 -3.65
C ASP A 71 1.56 2.28 -4.72
N PHE A 72 2.65 1.55 -4.48
CA PHE A 72 3.72 1.42 -5.48
C PHE A 72 3.31 0.52 -6.65
N PRO A 73 3.76 0.83 -7.88
CA PRO A 73 3.45 0.03 -9.06
C PRO A 73 4.28 -1.26 -9.17
N SER A 74 5.36 -1.40 -8.40
CA SER A 74 6.18 -2.62 -8.36
C SER A 74 6.79 -2.89 -6.98
N ALA A 75 7.10 -4.16 -6.69
CA ALA A 75 7.77 -4.58 -5.46
C ALA A 75 9.13 -3.87 -5.28
N SER A 76 9.91 -3.77 -6.37
CA SER A 76 11.22 -3.12 -6.35
C SER A 76 11.11 -1.65 -5.98
N GLN A 77 10.12 -0.92 -6.52
CA GLN A 77 9.90 0.49 -6.15
C GLN A 77 9.51 0.64 -4.67
N ALA A 78 8.65 -0.24 -4.15
CA ALA A 78 8.29 -0.24 -2.73
C ALA A 78 9.53 -0.43 -1.83
N ILE A 79 10.38 -1.41 -2.17
CA ILE A 79 11.61 -1.71 -1.41
C ILE A 79 12.60 -0.54 -1.50
N SER A 80 12.84 0.01 -2.69
CA SER A 80 13.73 1.17 -2.86
C SER A 80 13.24 2.39 -2.08
N ALA A 81 11.93 2.64 -2.07
CA ALA A 81 11.34 3.73 -1.28
C ALA A 81 11.49 3.48 0.23
N ALA A 82 11.32 2.24 0.69
CA ALA A 82 11.53 1.88 2.09
C ALA A 82 12.98 2.09 2.53
N LYS A 83 13.95 1.63 1.73
CA LYS A 83 15.38 1.83 2.00
C LYS A 83 15.73 3.32 2.08
N ARG A 84 15.21 4.12 1.16
CA ARG A 84 15.42 5.58 1.17
C ARG A 84 14.82 6.24 2.42
N TRP A 85 13.61 5.85 2.80
CA TRP A 85 12.96 6.36 4.00
C TRP A 85 13.76 6.05 5.27
N VAL A 86 14.30 4.83 5.38
CA VAL A 86 15.17 4.43 6.51
C VAL A 86 16.47 5.24 6.51
N ALA A 87 17.11 5.40 5.34
CA ALA A 87 18.34 6.19 5.22
C ALA A 87 18.13 7.65 5.63
N ASP A 88 17.05 8.30 5.20
CA ASP A 88 16.72 9.67 5.57
C ASP A 88 16.51 9.83 7.10
N ARG A 89 15.93 8.82 7.75
CA ARG A 89 15.75 8.81 9.22
C ARG A 89 17.06 8.64 9.97
N GLN A 90 17.92 7.74 9.53
CA GLN A 90 19.26 7.57 10.12
C GLN A 90 20.13 8.84 9.98
N LEU A 91 19.96 9.60 8.90
CA LEU A 91 20.63 10.89 8.71
C LEU A 91 20.09 11.98 9.66
N THR A 92 18.80 11.90 10.03
CA THR A 92 18.16 12.89 10.90
C THR A 92 18.54 12.70 12.37
N GLU A 93 18.75 11.46 12.82
CA GLU A 93 19.17 11.17 14.21
C GLU A 93 20.65 11.47 14.49
N LYS A 94 21.46 11.73 13.46
CA LYS A 94 22.89 12.06 13.58
C LYS A 94 23.18 13.57 13.59
N LYS A 95 22.17 14.43 13.66
CA LYS A 95 22.29 15.88 13.52
C LYS A 95 21.87 16.59 14.80
#